data_AF-A0A7L5SLS6-F1
#
_entry.id   AF-A0A7L5SLS6-F1
#
_cell.length_a   1.000
_cell.length_b   1.000
_cell.length_c   1.000
_cell.angle_alpha   90.00
_cell.angle_beta   90.00
_cell.angle_gamma   90.00
#
_symmetry.space_group_name_H-M   'P 1'
#
loop_
_entity.id
_entity.type
_entity.pdbx_description
1 polymer ?
#
loop_
_entity_poly.entity_id
_entity_poly.type
_entity_poly.pdbx_seq_one_letter_code
_entity_poly.pdbx_strand_id
1 'polypeptide(L)'
;MHSFEGEEERRMEVGERWAYRAAPHHGPVEEVEVLKIGSQRPLRIKVRFVSEEAEGREEWVPSARLRIRWQNKDTWLARDKRWNELTQDGPDAEDTAFHAITTLYDEHLWDGVVSFGLNLRDRGVLYIEDMAALKTLLDVPESFFHTDPRTFTDSDGVVIAPWPTTLEVARRLARTQADHLVTLLDEQDRKAQSAAIYGHHYRGRGKNPGTYISPEICAETDRHFKPSRDLLREWCGAEAVESIEELKALREEVLRIGQLMEQAIGCLRHAGQTKAADRLERELGIPLETLRQAERDD
;
A
#
# COMPACT_ATOMS: atom_id res chain seq x y z
N MET A 1 -3.43 9.89 -3.65
CA MET A 1 -3.68 11.22 -3.05
C MET A 1 -4.79 11.93 -3.82
N HIS A 2 -6.05 11.53 -3.63
CA HIS A 2 -7.17 12.37 -4.05
C HIS A 2 -7.40 13.40 -2.97
N SER A 3 -6.70 14.52 -3.11
CA SER A 3 -7.17 15.79 -2.60
C SER A 3 -8.68 15.84 -2.84
N PHE A 4 -9.47 15.87 -1.76
CA PHE A 4 -10.83 16.36 -1.86
C PHE A 4 -10.74 17.63 -2.71
N GLU A 5 -11.37 17.61 -3.88
CA GLU A 5 -11.46 18.77 -4.76
C GLU A 5 -11.58 20.01 -3.89
N GLY A 6 -10.61 20.91 -4.07
CA GLY A 6 -10.32 22.04 -3.21
C GLY A 6 -11.58 22.85 -2.84
N GLU A 7 -11.55 23.69 -1.81
CA GLU A 7 -10.58 24.78 -1.70
C GLU A 7 -10.31 25.53 -3.03
N GLU A 8 -11.07 25.30 -4.10
CA GLU A 8 -11.68 26.45 -4.73
C GLU A 8 -12.51 27.10 -3.62
N GLU A 9 -12.21 28.35 -3.31
CA GLU A 9 -13.11 29.25 -2.61
C GLU A 9 -14.51 29.04 -3.21
N ARG A 10 -15.33 28.20 -2.56
CA ARG A 10 -16.74 28.03 -2.91
C ARG A 10 -17.36 29.37 -2.63
N ARG A 11 -17.34 30.24 -3.65
CA ARG A 11 -17.82 31.60 -3.58
C ARG A 11 -19.32 31.51 -3.54
N MET A 12 -19.83 31.20 -2.37
CA MET A 12 -21.25 31.18 -2.07
C MET A 12 -21.73 32.62 -2.16
N GLU A 13 -22.92 32.79 -2.72
CA GLU A 13 -23.57 34.09 -2.83
C GLU A 13 -24.89 34.07 -2.08
N VAL A 14 -25.29 35.23 -1.56
CA VAL A 14 -26.58 35.40 -0.89
C VAL A 14 -27.71 35.19 -1.91
N GLY A 15 -28.73 34.43 -1.54
CA GLY A 15 -29.84 34.02 -2.39
C GLY A 15 -29.61 32.70 -3.14
N GLU A 16 -28.40 32.14 -3.12
CA GLU A 16 -28.15 30.84 -3.72
C GLU A 16 -28.77 29.70 -2.91
N ARG A 17 -29.20 28.65 -3.62
CA ARG A 17 -29.70 27.42 -3.01
C ARG A 17 -28.64 26.34 -2.99
N TRP A 18 -28.46 25.72 -1.83
CA TRP A 18 -27.41 24.76 -1.55
C TRP A 18 -27.96 23.49 -0.92
N ALA A 19 -27.29 22.38 -1.20
CA ALA A 19 -27.50 21.11 -0.53
C ALA A 19 -26.79 21.12 0.84
N TYR A 20 -27.57 21.12 1.90
CA TYR A 20 -27.11 21.01 3.27
C TYR A 20 -27.06 19.54 3.71
N ARG A 21 -25.94 19.13 4.33
CA ARG A 21 -25.82 17.84 5.02
C ARG A 21 -25.19 18.06 6.39
N ALA A 22 -25.91 17.69 7.45
CA ALA A 22 -25.47 17.92 8.83
C ALA A 22 -24.19 17.15 9.17
N ALA A 23 -24.14 15.88 8.81
CA ALA A 23 -22.95 15.05 8.89
C ALA A 23 -22.21 15.04 7.55
N PRO A 24 -20.87 14.92 7.53
CA PRO A 24 -20.13 15.08 6.29
C PRO A 24 -20.47 14.08 5.19
N HIS A 25 -20.89 12.86 5.58
CA HIS A 25 -20.86 11.69 4.71
C HIS A 25 -22.10 10.79 4.83
N HIS A 26 -23.00 11.08 5.77
CA HIS A 26 -24.22 10.32 5.98
C HIS A 26 -25.37 11.26 6.35
N GLY A 27 -26.59 10.73 6.27
CA GLY A 27 -27.79 11.45 6.65
C GLY A 27 -28.48 12.21 5.51
N PRO A 28 -29.68 12.74 5.80
CA PRO A 28 -30.51 13.41 4.82
C PRO A 28 -29.85 14.69 4.29
N VAL A 29 -30.21 15.03 3.06
CA VAL A 29 -29.76 16.25 2.37
C VAL A 29 -30.95 17.17 2.19
N GLU A 30 -30.84 18.37 2.74
CA GLU A 30 -31.90 19.37 2.78
C GLU A 30 -31.58 20.55 1.87
N GLU A 31 -32.62 21.17 1.31
CA GLU A 31 -32.48 22.40 0.52
C GLU A 31 -32.42 23.60 1.47
N VAL A 32 -31.37 24.42 1.31
CA VAL A 32 -31.23 25.66 2.06
C VAL A 32 -30.92 26.84 1.16
N GLU A 33 -31.39 28.02 1.53
CA GLU A 33 -31.08 29.29 0.90
C GLU A 33 -30.04 30.05 1.72
N VAL A 34 -28.99 30.57 1.09
CA VAL A 34 -27.96 31.38 1.75
C VAL A 34 -28.51 32.78 2.02
N LEU A 35 -28.64 33.15 3.29
CA LEU A 35 -29.12 34.49 3.68
C LEU A 35 -27.98 35.47 3.95
N LYS A 36 -26.90 35.00 4.57
CA LYS A 36 -25.77 35.84 4.96
C LYS A 36 -24.49 35.04 5.09
N ILE A 37 -23.37 35.65 4.71
CA ILE A 37 -22.03 35.07 4.87
C ILE A 37 -21.33 35.82 6.01
N GLY A 38 -20.85 35.08 7.00
CA GLY A 38 -20.10 35.63 8.13
C GLY A 38 -18.73 36.13 7.69
N SER A 39 -18.19 37.13 8.39
CA SER A 39 -16.88 37.72 8.09
C SER A 39 -15.74 37.18 8.96
N GLN A 40 -16.05 36.45 10.03
CA GLN A 40 -15.07 35.91 10.97
C GLN A 40 -14.73 34.44 10.67
N ARG A 41 -13.48 34.05 10.94
CA ARG A 41 -13.02 32.66 10.83
C ARG A 41 -13.26 31.89 12.15
N PRO A 42 -13.72 30.63 12.10
CA PRO A 42 -14.08 29.85 10.90
C PRO A 42 -15.39 30.36 10.26
N LEU A 43 -15.41 30.36 8.92
CA LEU A 43 -16.51 30.92 8.12
C LEU A 43 -17.84 30.23 8.46
N ARG A 44 -18.82 31.02 8.92
CA ARG A 44 -20.19 30.57 9.15
C ARG A 44 -21.14 31.24 8.19
N ILE A 45 -22.17 30.50 7.79
CA ILE A 45 -23.13 30.93 6.78
C ILE A 45 -24.51 30.81 7.39
N LYS A 46 -25.24 31.92 7.38
CA LYS A 46 -26.64 31.95 7.80
C LYS A 46 -27.47 31.42 6.65
N VAL A 47 -28.21 30.35 6.90
CA VAL A 47 -29.05 29.69 5.90
C VAL A 47 -30.49 29.62 6.38
N ARG A 48 -31.43 29.54 5.44
CA ARG A 48 -32.84 29.25 5.68
C ARG A 48 -33.18 27.90 5.08
N PHE A 49 -33.82 27.02 5.85
CA PHE A 49 -34.31 25.74 5.34
C PHE A 49 -35.58 25.98 4.50
N VAL A 50 -35.59 25.42 3.29
CA VAL A 50 -36.66 25.65 2.30
C VAL A 50 -37.84 24.68 2.48
N SER A 51 -37.65 23.54 3.14
CA SER A 51 -38.74 22.57 3.34
C SER A 51 -39.87 23.16 4.19
N GLU A 52 -41.12 22.82 3.84
CA GLU A 52 -42.31 23.27 4.58
C GLU A 52 -42.28 22.78 6.03
N GLU A 53 -41.78 21.57 6.27
CA GLU A 53 -41.60 20.97 7.59
C GLU A 53 -40.63 21.74 8.49
N ALA A 54 -39.71 22.51 7.91
CA ALA A 54 -38.77 23.33 8.66
C ALA A 54 -39.32 24.71 9.02
N GLU A 55 -40.53 25.06 8.60
CA GLU A 55 -41.23 26.32 8.92
C GLU A 55 -40.36 27.59 8.76
N GLY A 56 -39.45 27.60 7.77
CA GLY A 56 -38.54 28.72 7.53
C GLY A 56 -37.43 28.90 8.57
N ARG A 57 -37.10 27.85 9.33
CA ARG A 57 -35.99 27.82 10.29
C ARG A 57 -34.71 28.40 9.69
N GLU A 58 -34.07 29.30 10.43
CA GLU A 58 -32.80 29.91 10.06
C GLU A 58 -31.69 29.49 11.03
N GLU A 59 -30.52 29.13 10.51
CA GLU A 59 -29.39 28.66 11.33
C GLU A 59 -28.05 29.18 10.79
N TRP A 60 -27.09 29.39 11.69
CA TRP A 60 -25.69 29.62 11.33
C TRP A 60 -24.93 28.30 11.27
N VAL A 61 -24.64 27.84 10.06
CA VAL A 61 -23.95 26.56 9.84
C VAL A 61 -22.49 26.78 9.42
N PRO A 62 -21.57 25.86 9.73
CA PRO A 62 -20.23 25.85 9.13
C PRO A 62 -20.33 25.70 7.61
N SER A 63 -19.50 26.43 6.86
CA SER A 63 -19.50 26.37 5.39
C SER A 63 -19.31 24.94 4.84
N ALA A 64 -18.55 24.10 5.54
CA ALA A 64 -18.32 22.70 5.20
C ALA A 64 -19.59 21.82 5.18
N ARG A 65 -20.71 22.26 5.77
CA ARG A 65 -22.00 21.55 5.70
C ARG A 65 -22.77 21.82 4.40
N LEU A 66 -22.39 22.86 3.65
CA LEU A 66 -22.96 23.18 2.34
C LEU A 66 -22.11 22.51 1.25
N ARG A 67 -22.65 21.46 0.66
CA ARG A 67 -21.89 20.50 -0.17
C ARG A 67 -21.78 20.97 -1.61
N ILE A 68 -22.90 21.28 -2.23
CA ILE A 68 -22.99 21.66 -3.63
C ILE A 68 -24.23 22.54 -3.84
N ARG A 69 -24.29 23.28 -4.95
CA ARG A 69 -25.52 23.98 -5.36
C ARG A 69 -26.67 22.99 -5.52
N TRP A 70 -27.87 23.38 -5.07
CA TRP A 70 -29.04 22.49 -5.05
C TRP A 70 -29.39 21.91 -6.42
N GLN A 71 -29.22 22.70 -7.49
CA GLN A 71 -29.43 22.26 -8.88
C GLN A 71 -28.59 21.04 -9.29
N ASN A 72 -27.45 20.79 -8.62
CA ASN A 72 -26.55 19.67 -8.89
C ASN A 72 -26.68 18.54 -7.84
N LYS A 73 -27.65 18.64 -6.92
CA LYS A 73 -27.84 17.71 -5.80
C LYS A 73 -27.97 16.26 -6.28
N ASP A 74 -28.77 16.01 -7.31
CA ASP A 74 -29.06 14.64 -7.77
C ASP A 74 -27.82 13.99 -8.38
N THR A 75 -27.06 14.73 -9.21
CA THR A 75 -25.76 14.26 -9.74
C THR A 75 -24.78 13.94 -8.62
N TRP A 76 -24.72 14.81 -7.60
CA TRP A 76 -23.85 14.59 -6.45
C TRP A 76 -24.28 13.37 -5.63
N LEU A 77 -25.58 13.19 -5.36
CA LEU A 77 -26.11 12.02 -4.66
C LEU A 77 -25.90 10.72 -5.44
N ALA A 78 -26.05 10.76 -6.76
CA ALA A 78 -25.77 9.60 -7.62
C ALA A 78 -24.29 9.21 -7.57
N ARG A 79 -23.37 10.19 -7.57
CA ARG A 79 -21.93 9.95 -7.38
C ARG A 79 -21.65 9.39 -5.98
N ASP A 80 -22.21 9.98 -4.93
CA ASP A 80 -22.07 9.51 -3.53
C ASP A 80 -22.54 8.06 -3.38
N LYS A 81 -23.71 7.74 -3.97
CA LYS A 81 -24.25 6.37 -4.00
C LYS A 81 -23.30 5.40 -4.73
N ARG A 82 -22.81 5.77 -5.91
CA ARG A 82 -21.87 4.93 -6.67
C ARG A 82 -20.59 4.66 -5.88
N TRP A 83 -20.05 5.67 -5.20
CA TRP A 83 -18.89 5.51 -4.33
C TRP A 83 -19.18 4.59 -3.15
N ASN A 84 -20.34 4.73 -2.50
CA ASN A 84 -20.72 3.85 -1.39
C ASN A 84 -20.87 2.39 -1.86
N GLU A 85 -21.44 2.15 -3.04
CA GLU A 85 -21.57 0.80 -3.64
C GLU A 85 -20.20 0.21 -4.01
N LEU A 86 -19.30 1.04 -4.56
CA LEU A 86 -17.92 0.65 -4.90
C LEU A 86 -17.14 0.20 -3.66
N THR A 87 -17.29 0.91 -2.54
CA THR A 87 -16.52 0.68 -1.30
C THR A 87 -17.21 -0.26 -0.31
N GLN A 88 -18.40 -0.77 -0.62
CA GLN A 88 -19.19 -1.55 0.35
C GLN A 88 -18.47 -2.82 0.84
N ASP A 89 -17.65 -3.41 -0.02
CA ASP A 89 -16.86 -4.63 0.26
C ASP A 89 -15.39 -4.28 0.54
N GLY A 90 -15.09 -3.01 0.83
CA GLY A 90 -13.74 -2.58 1.16
C GLY A 90 -13.21 -3.30 2.40
N PRO A 91 -11.91 -3.57 2.47
CA PRO A 91 -11.32 -4.27 3.61
C PRO A 91 -11.33 -3.38 4.86
N ASP A 92 -11.31 -3.99 6.04
CA ASP A 92 -11.11 -3.26 7.28
C ASP A 92 -9.62 -2.91 7.50
N ALA A 93 -9.25 -2.45 8.71
CA ALA A 93 -7.88 -2.03 8.99
C ALA A 93 -6.93 -3.20 9.29
N GLU A 94 -7.48 -4.35 9.65
CA GLU A 94 -6.77 -5.55 10.13
C GLU A 94 -6.80 -6.68 9.08
N ASP A 95 -7.43 -6.43 7.92
CA ASP A 95 -7.54 -7.37 6.83
C ASP A 95 -6.14 -7.76 6.30
N THR A 96 -5.86 -9.06 6.35
CA THR A 96 -4.57 -9.63 5.93
C THR A 96 -4.26 -9.36 4.45
N ALA A 97 -5.27 -9.40 3.58
CA ALA A 97 -5.07 -9.15 2.16
C ALA A 97 -4.83 -7.65 1.87
N PHE A 98 -5.44 -6.76 2.64
CA PHE A 98 -5.14 -5.33 2.61
C PHE A 98 -3.69 -5.02 3.00
N HIS A 99 -3.20 -5.64 4.07
CA HIS A 99 -1.79 -5.52 4.46
C HIS A 99 -0.85 -6.09 3.39
N ALA A 100 -1.16 -7.27 2.83
CA ALA A 100 -0.41 -7.87 1.74
C ALA A 100 -0.30 -6.90 0.53
N ILE A 101 -1.43 -6.33 0.12
CA ILE A 101 -1.46 -5.35 -0.99
C ILE A 101 -0.69 -4.08 -0.63
N THR A 102 -0.75 -3.63 0.62
CA THR A 102 0.05 -2.46 1.05
C THR A 102 1.53 -2.72 0.86
N THR A 103 2.04 -3.85 1.36
CA THR A 103 3.45 -4.24 1.15
C THR A 103 3.80 -4.37 -0.33
N LEU A 104 2.89 -4.91 -1.16
CA LEU A 104 3.09 -5.04 -2.60
C LEU A 104 3.29 -3.68 -3.30
N TYR A 105 2.52 -2.66 -2.92
CA TYR A 105 2.55 -1.34 -3.54
C TYR A 105 3.60 -0.39 -2.93
N ASP A 106 4.07 -0.65 -1.70
CA ASP A 106 5.16 0.12 -1.07
C ASP A 106 6.48 0.04 -1.84
N GLU A 107 6.64 -0.96 -2.72
CA GLU A 107 7.80 -1.11 -3.61
C GLU A 107 7.76 -0.18 -4.84
N HIS A 108 6.66 0.56 -5.07
CA HIS A 108 6.53 1.54 -6.16
C HIS A 108 6.81 1.00 -7.58
N LEU A 109 6.65 -0.31 -7.78
CA LEU A 109 6.96 -1.00 -9.05
C LEU A 109 6.06 -0.59 -10.22
N TRP A 110 4.88 -0.03 -9.93
CA TRP A 110 3.86 0.29 -10.92
C TRP A 110 3.34 1.74 -10.82
N ASP A 111 4.17 2.63 -10.26
CA ASP A 111 3.85 4.05 -10.17
C ASP A 111 3.48 4.61 -11.55
N GLY A 112 2.30 5.23 -11.63
CA GLY A 112 1.76 5.81 -12.87
C GLY A 112 1.03 4.83 -13.79
N VAL A 113 0.96 3.54 -13.43
CA VAL A 113 0.14 2.53 -14.14
C VAL A 113 -1.08 2.15 -13.33
N VAL A 114 -0.87 1.80 -12.06
CA VAL A 114 -1.93 1.41 -11.14
C VAL A 114 -1.58 1.86 -9.72
N SER A 115 -2.57 2.33 -8.99
CA SER A 115 -2.48 2.64 -7.56
C SER A 115 -3.70 2.13 -6.80
N PHE A 116 -3.65 2.16 -5.47
CA PHE A 116 -4.79 1.75 -4.66
C PHE A 116 -5.03 2.69 -3.47
N GLY A 117 -6.28 2.75 -3.02
CA GLY A 117 -6.69 3.61 -1.92
C GLY A 117 -6.32 3.03 -0.56
N LEU A 118 -5.65 3.86 0.26
CA LEU A 118 -5.22 3.54 1.62
C LEU A 118 -6.12 4.17 2.69
N ASN A 119 -6.81 5.25 2.35
CA ASN A 119 -7.58 6.00 3.34
C ASN A 119 -8.89 5.30 3.65
N LEU A 120 -9.47 5.59 4.80
CA LEU A 120 -10.74 4.99 5.23
C LEU A 120 -11.87 5.08 4.18
N ARG A 121 -11.85 6.11 3.32
CA ARG A 121 -12.90 6.37 2.32
C ARG A 121 -12.76 5.61 1.02
N ASP A 122 -11.54 5.30 0.63
CA ASP A 122 -11.23 4.64 -0.64
C ASP A 122 -10.44 3.35 -0.40
N ARG A 123 -10.47 2.84 0.82
CA ARG A 123 -9.68 1.67 1.21
C ARG A 123 -10.01 0.50 0.30
N GLY A 124 -8.97 -0.06 -0.32
CA GLY A 124 -9.11 -1.19 -1.23
C GLY A 124 -9.71 -0.85 -2.59
N VAL A 125 -9.93 0.43 -2.91
CA VAL A 125 -10.29 0.85 -4.27
C VAL A 125 -9.04 0.82 -5.15
N LEU A 126 -9.15 0.22 -6.34
CA LEU A 126 -8.10 0.24 -7.36
C LEU A 126 -8.29 1.45 -8.26
N TYR A 127 -7.21 2.14 -8.57
CA TYR A 127 -7.15 3.20 -9.57
C TYR A 127 -6.19 2.75 -10.68
N ILE A 128 -6.68 2.71 -11.91
CA ILE A 128 -5.89 2.30 -13.07
C ILE A 128 -5.66 3.54 -13.92
N GLU A 129 -4.44 4.10 -13.84
CA GLU A 129 -4.04 5.27 -14.60
C GLU A 129 -3.66 4.93 -16.05
N ASP A 130 -3.04 3.77 -16.29
CA ASP A 130 -2.73 3.27 -17.63
C ASP A 130 -3.26 1.85 -17.86
N MET A 131 -4.49 1.78 -18.40
CA MET A 131 -5.16 0.53 -18.75
C MET A 131 -4.38 -0.31 -19.77
N ALA A 132 -3.72 0.33 -20.75
CA ALA A 132 -3.02 -0.40 -21.80
C ALA A 132 -1.75 -1.08 -21.26
N ALA A 133 -0.98 -0.35 -20.44
CA ALA A 133 0.18 -0.91 -19.75
C ALA A 133 -0.22 -2.04 -18.79
N LEU A 134 -1.27 -1.84 -17.98
CA LEU A 134 -1.70 -2.85 -17.02
C LEU A 134 -2.21 -4.14 -17.70
N LYS A 135 -2.98 -4.03 -18.79
CA LYS A 135 -3.41 -5.19 -19.58
C LYS A 135 -2.24 -6.00 -20.11
N THR A 136 -1.22 -5.31 -20.63
CA THR A 136 -0.02 -5.93 -21.18
C THR A 136 0.78 -6.62 -20.08
N LEU A 137 0.92 -5.97 -18.93
CA LEU A 137 1.64 -6.49 -17.78
C LEU A 137 0.97 -7.77 -17.22
N LEU A 138 -0.36 -7.77 -17.11
CA LEU A 138 -1.11 -8.89 -16.53
C LEU A 138 -1.48 -9.98 -17.53
N ASP A 139 -1.25 -9.75 -18.83
CA ASP A 139 -1.72 -10.59 -19.94
C ASP A 139 -3.23 -10.92 -19.84
N VAL A 140 -4.06 -9.87 -19.67
CA VAL A 140 -5.52 -10.00 -19.56
C VAL A 140 -6.27 -9.08 -20.54
N PRO A 141 -7.45 -9.50 -21.02
CA PRO A 141 -8.30 -8.62 -21.83
C PRO A 141 -8.87 -7.48 -20.97
N GLU A 142 -9.23 -6.35 -21.59
CA GLU A 142 -9.80 -5.19 -20.88
C GLU A 142 -11.08 -5.52 -20.11
N SER A 143 -11.89 -6.42 -20.67
CA SER A 143 -13.14 -6.88 -20.06
C SER A 143 -12.95 -7.46 -18.66
N PHE A 144 -11.75 -7.93 -18.33
CA PHE A 144 -11.39 -8.41 -17.01
C PHE A 144 -11.64 -7.35 -15.92
N PHE A 145 -11.21 -6.10 -16.16
CA PHE A 145 -11.35 -5.01 -15.17
C PHE A 145 -12.80 -4.54 -14.99
N HIS A 146 -13.65 -4.83 -15.97
CA HIS A 146 -15.08 -4.50 -15.98
C HIS A 146 -15.98 -5.70 -15.63
N THR A 147 -15.41 -6.79 -15.10
CA THR A 147 -16.19 -7.95 -14.64
C THR A 147 -17.13 -7.56 -13.50
N ASP A 148 -16.68 -6.69 -12.59
CA ASP A 148 -17.54 -6.09 -11.58
C ASP A 148 -18.27 -4.88 -12.18
N PRO A 149 -19.62 -4.85 -12.17
CA PRO A 149 -20.39 -3.76 -12.77
C PRO A 149 -20.24 -2.44 -12.02
N ARG A 150 -19.65 -2.43 -10.82
CA ARG A 150 -19.36 -1.21 -10.06
C ARG A 150 -18.12 -0.49 -10.55
N THR A 151 -17.29 -1.14 -11.37
CA THR A 151 -16.14 -0.47 -12.01
C THR A 151 -16.62 0.63 -12.96
N PHE A 152 -16.03 1.82 -12.86
CA PHE A 152 -16.36 2.93 -13.76
C PHE A 152 -15.12 3.76 -14.10
N THR A 153 -15.21 4.53 -15.19
CA THR A 153 -14.19 5.51 -15.56
C THR A 153 -14.60 6.90 -15.05
N ASP A 154 -13.68 7.61 -14.42
CA ASP A 154 -13.90 8.98 -14.00
C ASP A 154 -13.71 9.98 -15.15
N SER A 155 -13.78 11.28 -14.84
CA SER A 155 -13.62 12.36 -15.83
C SER A 155 -12.20 12.48 -16.38
N ASP A 156 -11.20 12.00 -15.64
CA ASP A 156 -9.79 12.11 -16.00
C ASP A 156 -9.33 10.88 -16.79
N GLY A 157 -10.24 9.92 -17.04
CA GLY A 157 -9.96 8.69 -17.77
C GLY A 157 -9.42 7.56 -16.89
N VAL A 158 -9.34 7.76 -15.58
CA VAL A 158 -8.88 6.73 -14.62
C VAL A 158 -10.00 5.72 -14.42
N VAL A 159 -9.68 4.43 -14.54
CA VAL A 159 -10.63 3.36 -14.24
C VAL A 159 -10.57 3.04 -12.75
N ILE A 160 -11.71 3.12 -12.09
CA ILE A 160 -11.87 2.94 -10.66
C ILE A 160 -12.63 1.64 -10.41
N ALA A 161 -12.01 0.70 -9.70
CA ALA A 161 -12.55 -0.65 -9.48
C ALA A 161 -12.66 -1.00 -7.98
N PRO A 162 -13.63 -1.86 -7.60
CA PRO A 162 -13.87 -2.24 -6.22
C PRO A 162 -12.85 -3.27 -5.72
N TRP A 163 -12.85 -3.50 -4.40
CA TRP A 163 -11.92 -4.40 -3.71
C TRP A 163 -11.75 -5.80 -4.32
N PRO A 164 -12.81 -6.49 -4.80
CA PRO A 164 -12.64 -7.79 -5.46
C PRO A 164 -11.73 -7.73 -6.71
N THR A 165 -11.85 -6.65 -7.49
CA THR A 165 -10.98 -6.41 -8.66
C THR A 165 -9.56 -6.09 -8.21
N THR A 166 -9.40 -5.27 -7.16
CA THR A 166 -8.10 -4.94 -6.55
C THR A 166 -7.35 -6.21 -6.14
N LEU A 167 -8.02 -7.14 -5.45
CA LEU A 167 -7.44 -8.40 -5.01
C LEU A 167 -6.93 -9.26 -6.16
N GLU A 168 -7.73 -9.42 -7.21
CA GLU A 168 -7.36 -10.25 -8.34
C GLU A 168 -6.22 -9.60 -9.16
N VAL A 169 -6.22 -8.27 -9.30
CA VAL A 169 -5.12 -7.53 -9.91
C VAL A 169 -3.84 -7.72 -9.09
N ALA A 170 -3.88 -7.53 -7.77
CA ALA A 170 -2.72 -7.67 -6.90
C ALA A 170 -2.12 -9.08 -6.93
N ARG A 171 -2.95 -10.13 -6.93
CA ARG A 171 -2.49 -11.53 -7.08
C ARG A 171 -1.70 -11.72 -8.37
N ARG A 172 -2.17 -11.15 -9.47
CA ARG A 172 -1.49 -11.26 -10.77
C ARG A 172 -0.22 -10.44 -10.81
N LEU A 173 -0.25 -9.21 -10.28
CA LEU A 173 0.95 -8.38 -10.14
C LEU A 173 2.04 -9.10 -9.32
N ALA A 174 1.66 -9.72 -8.20
CA ALA A 174 2.60 -10.48 -7.37
C ALA A 174 3.28 -11.60 -8.17
N ARG A 175 2.56 -12.31 -9.05
CA ARG A 175 3.15 -13.33 -9.93
C ARG A 175 4.12 -12.76 -10.95
N THR A 176 3.83 -11.58 -11.51
CA THR A 176 4.74 -10.95 -12.50
C THR A 176 6.09 -10.54 -11.90
N GLN A 177 6.16 -10.35 -10.58
CA GLN A 177 7.35 -9.91 -9.86
C GLN A 177 7.72 -10.88 -8.72
N ALA A 178 7.39 -12.17 -8.89
CA ALA A 178 7.52 -13.17 -7.85
C ALA A 178 8.95 -13.26 -7.27
N ASP A 179 9.97 -13.30 -8.13
CA ASP A 179 11.37 -13.43 -7.70
C ASP A 179 11.82 -12.24 -6.81
N HIS A 180 11.43 -11.03 -7.21
CA HIS A 180 11.74 -9.81 -6.49
C HIS A 180 11.02 -9.78 -5.13
N LEU A 181 9.72 -10.08 -5.13
CA LEU A 181 8.90 -10.06 -3.92
C LEU A 181 9.32 -11.11 -2.90
N VAL A 182 9.62 -12.34 -3.33
CA VAL A 182 10.08 -13.38 -2.39
C VAL A 182 11.39 -12.95 -1.73
N THR A 183 12.33 -12.39 -2.50
CA THR A 183 13.60 -11.87 -1.95
C THR A 183 13.36 -10.75 -0.92
N LEU A 184 12.48 -9.80 -1.24
CA LEU A 184 12.10 -8.72 -0.34
C LEU A 184 11.46 -9.25 0.96
N LEU A 185 10.53 -10.19 0.85
CA LEU A 185 9.81 -10.75 2.00
C LEU A 185 10.76 -11.50 2.94
N ASP A 186 11.79 -12.14 2.42
CA ASP A 186 12.81 -12.79 3.23
C ASP A 186 13.70 -11.79 3.97
N GLU A 187 14.04 -10.67 3.32
CA GLU A 187 14.75 -9.58 4.00
C GLU A 187 13.88 -8.97 5.12
N GLN A 188 12.59 -8.80 4.87
CA GLN A 188 11.63 -8.33 5.88
C GLN A 188 11.53 -9.29 7.06
N ASP A 189 11.41 -10.60 6.81
CA ASP A 189 11.36 -11.62 7.87
C ASP A 189 12.65 -11.63 8.71
N ARG A 190 13.82 -11.53 8.07
CA ARG A 190 15.10 -11.44 8.78
C ARG A 190 15.17 -10.19 9.66
N LYS A 191 14.74 -9.04 9.15
CA LYS A 191 14.67 -7.78 9.91
C LYS A 191 13.70 -7.90 11.10
N ALA A 192 12.53 -8.49 10.88
CA ALA A 192 11.52 -8.69 11.91
C ALA A 192 12.01 -9.64 13.00
N GLN A 193 12.64 -10.76 12.63
CA GLN A 193 13.24 -11.71 13.56
C GLN A 193 14.36 -11.07 14.39
N SER A 194 15.25 -10.31 13.76
CA SER A 194 16.29 -9.56 14.47
C SER A 194 15.68 -8.56 15.46
N ALA A 195 14.65 -7.82 15.04
CA ALA A 195 13.95 -6.85 15.90
C ALA A 195 13.20 -7.53 17.06
N ALA A 196 12.67 -8.73 16.86
CA ALA A 196 12.01 -9.52 17.91
C ALA A 196 12.99 -10.06 18.98
N ILE A 197 14.28 -10.18 18.65
CA ILE A 197 15.32 -10.61 19.60
C ILE A 197 15.96 -9.41 20.31
N TYR A 198 16.29 -8.35 19.57
CA TYR A 198 17.12 -7.25 20.06
C TYR A 198 16.36 -5.93 20.28
N GLY A 199 15.11 -5.86 19.85
CA GLY A 199 14.37 -4.60 19.72
C GLY A 199 14.79 -3.81 18.49
N HIS A 200 14.18 -2.66 18.27
CA HIS A 200 14.48 -1.80 17.13
C HIS A 200 14.66 -0.35 17.56
N HIS A 201 15.66 0.33 17.01
CA HIS A 201 15.93 1.73 17.33
C HIS A 201 15.70 2.62 16.10
N TYR A 202 14.59 3.38 16.11
CA TYR A 202 14.34 4.43 15.14
C TYR A 202 15.24 5.63 15.41
N ARG A 203 16.09 5.97 14.44
CA ARG A 203 16.94 7.18 14.55
C ARG A 203 16.05 8.42 14.52
N GLY A 204 16.24 9.30 15.51
CA GLY A 204 15.56 10.59 15.52
C GLY A 204 16.18 11.57 14.53
N ARG A 205 15.44 12.64 14.20
CA ARG A 205 15.91 13.73 13.34
C ARG A 205 16.19 14.98 14.16
N GLY A 206 17.34 15.61 13.93
CA GLY A 206 17.73 16.85 14.60
C GLY A 206 17.98 16.66 16.10
N LYS A 207 17.21 17.34 16.95
CA LYS A 207 17.33 17.26 18.41
C LYS A 207 16.55 16.10 19.04
N ASN A 208 15.79 15.33 18.25
CA ASN A 208 15.04 14.19 18.77
C ASN A 208 16.01 12.99 18.96
N PRO A 209 16.16 12.42 20.16
CA PRO A 209 17.08 11.32 20.42
C PRO A 209 16.71 10.01 19.69
N GLY A 210 15.52 9.94 19.08
CA GLY A 210 15.01 8.72 18.46
C GLY A 210 14.16 7.91 19.43
N THR A 211 13.73 6.73 18.99
CA THR A 211 12.79 5.91 19.74
C THR A 211 13.23 4.46 19.67
N TYR A 212 13.43 3.86 20.85
CA TYR A 212 13.67 2.44 20.98
C TYR A 212 12.34 1.72 21.21
N ILE A 213 12.12 0.65 20.45
CA ILE A 213 11.00 -0.27 20.58
C ILE A 213 11.56 -1.58 21.13
N SER A 214 10.92 -2.10 22.18
CA SER A 214 11.40 -3.30 22.85
C SER A 214 11.20 -4.55 21.97
N PRO A 215 11.98 -5.62 22.20
CA PRO A 215 11.85 -6.86 21.44
C PRO A 215 10.43 -7.47 21.52
N GLU A 216 9.75 -7.34 22.66
CA GLU A 216 8.40 -7.88 22.86
C GLU A 216 7.37 -7.20 21.95
N ILE A 217 7.45 -5.87 21.81
CA ILE A 217 6.56 -5.11 20.92
C ILE A 217 6.88 -5.46 19.46
N CYS A 218 8.16 -5.61 19.11
CA CYS A 218 8.57 -6.05 17.77
C CYS A 218 8.01 -7.45 17.47
N ALA A 219 8.08 -8.39 18.42
CA ALA A 219 7.57 -9.75 18.25
C ALA A 219 6.03 -9.81 18.15
N GLU A 220 5.31 -8.93 18.85
CA GLU A 220 3.87 -8.77 18.70
C GLU A 220 3.50 -8.20 17.33
N THR A 221 4.19 -7.15 16.90
CA THR A 221 4.03 -6.54 15.58
C THR A 221 4.31 -7.55 14.48
N ASP A 222 5.38 -8.34 14.61
CA ASP A 222 5.72 -9.37 13.64
C ASP A 222 4.63 -10.44 13.51
N ARG A 223 4.12 -10.95 14.64
CA ARG A 223 3.00 -11.91 14.66
C ARG A 223 1.75 -11.37 13.97
N HIS A 224 1.51 -10.06 14.08
CA HIS A 224 0.36 -9.41 13.45
C HIS A 224 0.52 -9.32 11.92
N PHE A 225 1.70 -8.95 11.41
CA PHE A 225 1.93 -8.74 9.98
C PHE A 225 2.43 -9.98 9.22
N LYS A 226 2.90 -11.02 9.92
CA LYS A 226 3.39 -12.26 9.29
C LYS A 226 2.37 -12.93 8.35
N PRO A 227 1.07 -13.05 8.70
CA PRO A 227 0.08 -13.64 7.80
C PRO A 227 0.01 -12.96 6.43
N SER A 228 0.22 -11.65 6.39
CA SER A 228 0.18 -10.86 5.16
C SER A 228 1.37 -11.16 4.25
N ARG A 229 2.55 -11.37 4.84
CA ARG A 229 3.76 -11.78 4.10
C ARG A 229 3.64 -13.22 3.58
N ASP A 230 3.10 -14.12 4.40
CA ASP A 230 2.84 -15.50 4.00
C ASP A 230 1.81 -15.56 2.85
N LEU A 231 0.76 -14.71 2.88
CA LEU A 231 -0.22 -14.56 1.79
C LEU A 231 0.41 -14.03 0.48
N LEU A 232 1.34 -13.07 0.56
CA LEU A 232 2.06 -12.60 -0.63
C LEU A 232 2.91 -13.70 -1.26
N ARG A 233 3.57 -14.54 -0.46
CA ARG A 233 4.30 -15.72 -0.96
C ARG A 233 3.37 -16.68 -1.68
N GLU A 234 2.19 -16.93 -1.12
CA GLU A 234 1.17 -17.75 -1.79
C GLU A 234 0.80 -17.20 -3.17
N TRP A 235 0.66 -15.87 -3.29
CA TRP A 235 0.33 -15.23 -4.56
C TRP A 235 1.45 -15.33 -5.59
N CYS A 236 2.71 -15.20 -5.16
CA CYS A 236 3.89 -15.38 -6.01
C CYS A 236 3.94 -16.78 -6.64
N GLY A 237 3.41 -17.79 -5.95
CA GLY A 237 3.29 -19.17 -6.42
C GLY A 237 4.44 -20.06 -5.96
N ALA A 238 4.16 -21.37 -5.85
CA ALA A 238 5.08 -22.36 -5.28
C ALA A 238 6.40 -22.46 -6.06
N GLU A 239 6.36 -22.40 -7.40
CA GLU A 239 7.55 -22.52 -8.25
C GLU A 239 8.59 -21.42 -8.00
N ALA A 240 8.14 -20.17 -7.83
CA ALA A 240 9.03 -19.05 -7.55
C ALA A 240 9.65 -19.15 -6.14
N VAL A 241 8.84 -19.58 -5.15
CA VAL A 241 9.32 -19.82 -3.78
C VAL A 241 10.36 -20.96 -3.78
N GLU A 242 10.04 -22.09 -4.39
CA GLU A 242 10.94 -23.26 -4.49
C GLU A 242 12.25 -22.91 -5.21
N SER A 243 12.18 -22.16 -6.32
CA SER A 243 13.38 -21.74 -7.07
C SER A 243 14.32 -20.88 -6.22
N ILE A 244 13.77 -19.98 -5.41
CA ILE A 244 14.59 -19.15 -4.51
C ILE A 244 15.12 -19.95 -3.32
N GLU A 245 14.32 -20.86 -2.76
CA GLU A 245 14.78 -21.78 -1.71
C GLU A 245 15.92 -22.68 -2.21
N GLU A 246 15.82 -23.20 -3.45
CA GLU A 246 16.88 -23.95 -4.09
C GLU A 246 18.15 -23.10 -4.27
N LEU A 247 18.01 -21.88 -4.79
CA LEU A 247 19.14 -20.95 -4.94
C LEU A 247 19.83 -20.66 -3.60
N LYS A 248 19.07 -20.50 -2.51
CA LYS A 248 19.62 -20.32 -1.17
C LYS A 248 20.35 -21.57 -0.70
N ALA A 249 19.74 -22.74 -0.81
CA ALA A 249 20.37 -24.00 -0.43
C ALA A 249 21.67 -24.25 -1.20
N LEU A 250 21.70 -23.93 -2.50
CA LEU A 250 22.91 -24.00 -3.32
C LEU A 250 23.97 -23.00 -2.86
N ARG A 251 23.61 -21.77 -2.49
CA ARG A 251 24.56 -20.78 -1.95
C ARG A 251 25.14 -21.23 -0.61
N GLU A 252 24.31 -21.73 0.30
CA GLU A 252 24.75 -22.28 1.59
C GLU A 252 25.72 -23.44 1.39
N GLU A 253 25.42 -24.34 0.45
CA GLU A 253 26.30 -25.46 0.14
C GLU A 253 27.63 -25.01 -0.46
N VAL A 254 27.62 -24.02 -1.36
CA VAL A 254 28.85 -23.41 -1.91
C VAL A 254 29.70 -22.77 -0.80
N LEU A 255 29.09 -22.03 0.12
CA LEU A 255 29.78 -21.44 1.26
C LEU A 255 30.38 -22.52 2.17
N ARG A 256 29.61 -23.56 2.49
CA ARG A 256 30.07 -24.70 3.30
C ARG A 256 31.25 -25.42 2.66
N ILE A 257 31.21 -25.67 1.35
CA ILE A 257 32.33 -26.27 0.59
C ILE A 257 33.55 -25.35 0.64
N GLY A 258 33.35 -24.03 0.45
CA GLY A 258 34.39 -23.02 0.58
C GLY A 258 35.09 -23.06 1.94
N GLN A 259 34.32 -23.05 3.03
CA GLN A 259 34.84 -23.15 4.40
C GLN A 259 35.62 -24.45 4.65
N LEU A 260 35.09 -25.59 4.19
CA LEU A 260 35.78 -26.88 4.32
C LEU A 260 37.10 -26.91 3.55
N MET A 261 37.13 -26.31 2.35
CA MET A 261 38.36 -26.18 1.57
C MET A 261 39.37 -25.23 2.23
N GLU A 262 38.92 -24.12 2.83
CA GLU A 262 39.79 -23.24 3.64
C GLU A 262 40.46 -24.00 4.78
N GLN A 263 39.67 -24.77 5.53
CA GLN A 263 40.18 -25.58 6.63
C GLN A 263 41.19 -26.62 6.13
N ALA A 264 40.90 -27.32 5.03
CA ALA A 264 41.80 -28.30 4.45
C ALA A 264 43.13 -27.67 3.97
N ILE A 265 43.07 -26.52 3.30
CA ILE A 265 44.26 -25.76 2.89
C ILE A 265 45.07 -25.33 4.11
N GLY A 266 44.40 -24.85 5.17
CA GLY A 266 45.02 -24.50 6.45
C GLY A 266 45.76 -25.67 7.09
N CYS A 267 45.14 -26.85 7.15
CA CYS A 267 45.76 -28.07 7.65
C CYS A 267 46.98 -28.50 6.81
N LEU A 268 46.89 -28.45 5.48
CA LEU A 268 48.00 -28.80 4.58
C LEU A 268 49.18 -27.85 4.75
N ARG A 269 48.93 -26.54 4.88
CA ARG A 269 49.97 -25.55 5.17
C ARG A 269 50.64 -25.82 6.52
N HIS A 270 49.87 -26.13 7.56
CA HIS A 270 50.41 -26.49 8.87
C HIS A 270 51.27 -27.76 8.84
N ALA A 271 50.90 -28.73 7.99
CA ALA A 271 51.66 -29.96 7.78
C ALA A 271 52.87 -29.81 6.83
N GLY A 272 53.18 -28.60 6.36
CA GLY A 272 54.30 -28.32 5.44
C GLY A 272 54.08 -28.75 3.99
N GLN A 273 52.85 -29.13 3.62
CA GLN A 273 52.47 -29.55 2.26
C GLN A 273 52.07 -28.35 1.39
N THR A 274 52.93 -27.33 1.32
CA THR A 274 52.62 -26.02 0.71
C THR A 274 52.25 -26.14 -0.77
N LYS A 275 52.95 -26.99 -1.54
CA LYS A 275 52.62 -27.20 -2.97
C LYS A 275 51.24 -27.79 -3.21
N ALA A 276 50.74 -28.63 -2.31
CA ALA A 276 49.40 -29.21 -2.40
C ALA A 276 48.32 -28.17 -2.02
N ALA A 277 48.58 -27.39 -0.96
CA ALA A 277 47.75 -26.26 -0.56
C ALA A 277 47.61 -25.22 -1.70
N ASP A 278 48.72 -24.79 -2.30
CA ASP A 278 48.74 -23.79 -3.39
C ASP A 278 48.08 -24.30 -4.69
N ARG A 279 47.96 -25.62 -4.84
CA ARG A 279 47.23 -26.22 -5.97
C ARG A 279 45.73 -26.18 -5.72
N LEU A 280 45.28 -26.58 -4.53
CA LEU A 280 43.86 -26.56 -4.15
C LEU A 280 43.30 -25.14 -4.11
N GLU A 281 44.09 -24.17 -3.63
CA GLU A 281 43.71 -22.75 -3.65
C GLU A 281 43.53 -22.21 -5.07
N ARG A 282 44.33 -22.68 -6.04
CA ARG A 282 44.16 -22.35 -7.47
C ARG A 282 42.97 -23.07 -8.11
N GLU A 283 42.72 -24.32 -7.76
CA GLU A 283 41.59 -25.12 -8.29
C GLU A 283 40.23 -24.62 -7.77
N LEU A 284 40.18 -23.99 -6.59
CA LEU A 284 38.97 -23.36 -6.05
C LEU A 284 38.46 -22.20 -6.94
N GLY A 285 39.34 -21.55 -7.71
CA GLY A 285 38.97 -20.57 -8.74
C GLY A 285 38.37 -19.24 -8.24
N ILE A 286 38.05 -19.13 -6.95
CA ILE A 286 37.56 -17.93 -6.27
C ILE A 286 38.56 -17.58 -5.16
N PRO A 287 39.08 -16.34 -5.07
CA PRO A 287 39.95 -15.95 -3.98
C PRO A 287 39.24 -16.14 -2.63
N LEU A 288 39.91 -16.77 -1.66
CA LEU A 288 39.34 -17.04 -0.32
C LEU A 288 38.80 -15.76 0.37
N GLU A 289 39.45 -14.63 0.10
CA GLU A 289 39.00 -13.35 0.64
C GLU A 289 37.65 -12.88 0.07
N THR A 290 37.23 -13.37 -1.09
CA THR A 290 35.91 -13.08 -1.67
C THR A 290 34.80 -13.87 -0.98
N LEU A 291 35.08 -15.10 -0.52
CA LEU A 291 34.12 -15.91 0.26
C LEU A 291 33.92 -15.32 1.67
N ARG A 292 34.99 -14.84 2.30
CA ARG A 292 34.92 -14.14 3.60
C ARG A 292 34.23 -12.78 3.53
N GLN A 293 34.26 -12.12 2.38
CA GLN A 293 33.53 -10.87 2.16
C GLN A 293 32.02 -11.15 1.99
N ALA A 294 31.64 -12.22 1.29
CA ALA A 294 30.25 -12.65 1.16
C ALA A 294 29.63 -13.02 2.53
N GLU A 295 30.37 -13.70 3.41
CA GLU A 295 29.94 -13.94 4.80
C GLU A 295 29.74 -12.67 5.66
N ARG A 296 30.31 -11.53 5.25
CA ARG A 296 30.17 -10.26 5.97
C ARG A 296 29.05 -9.37 5.42
N ASP A 297 28.65 -9.60 4.18
CA ASP A 297 27.65 -8.83 3.46
C ASP A 297 26.26 -9.53 3.44
N ASP A 298 26.18 -10.80 3.85
CA ASP A 298 24.95 -11.55 4.24
C ASP A 298 24.57 -11.32 5.73
#